data_AF-A0A7R9LDT8-F1
#
_entry.id   AF-A0A7R9LDT8-F1
#
_cell.length_a   1.000
_cell.length_b   1.000
_cell.length_c   1.000
_cell.angle_alpha   90.00
_cell.angle_beta   90.00
_cell.angle_gamma   90.00
#
_symmetry.space_group_name_H-M   'P 1'
#
loop_
_entity.id
_entity.type
_entity.pdbx_description
1 polymer ?
#
loop_
_entity_poly.entity_id
_entity_poly.type
_entity_poly.pdbx_seq_one_letter_code
_entity_poly.pdbx_strand_id
1 'polypeptide(L)'
;YPRHNILFVTFDDIVYGLGSNRFGQLGLGHNTPIPTPQPVPELCHQNIHQFFSGGGFVLAVNMDNNVIFSFGCNDEGQLGRHVKMSVNSFDVINKLGEGGYGQSFDVINKLGEGGYGQVYKVRYKCNHQFYAIKKCLLNGLTEKEKQNVLNETKSLVKFRSKFVIQYYYSWIEFVSIISQMFWKLRNHCLMN
;
A
#
# COMPACT_ATOMS: atom_id res chain seq x y z
N TYR A 1 -31.90 2.75 -14.86
CA TYR A 1 -30.42 2.79 -14.76
C TYR A 1 -29.99 2.19 -13.43
N PRO A 2 -29.04 1.25 -13.38
CA PRO A 2 -28.53 0.71 -12.13
C PRO A 2 -27.97 1.87 -11.28
N ARG A 3 -28.50 2.05 -10.07
CA ARG A 3 -27.96 3.01 -9.09
C ARG A 3 -26.84 2.42 -8.25
N HIS A 4 -26.78 1.09 -8.19
CA HIS A 4 -25.88 0.34 -7.34
C HIS A 4 -24.77 -0.30 -8.17
N ASN A 5 -23.58 -0.34 -7.60
CA ASN A 5 -22.45 -1.14 -8.04
C ASN A 5 -22.28 -2.34 -7.10
N ILE A 6 -21.73 -3.42 -7.63
CA ILE A 6 -21.38 -4.62 -6.89
C ILE A 6 -19.92 -4.91 -7.20
N LEU A 7 -19.13 -5.17 -6.16
CA LEU A 7 -17.80 -5.75 -6.28
C LEU A 7 -17.73 -7.05 -5.47
N PHE A 8 -17.08 -8.04 -6.04
CA PHE A 8 -16.82 -9.31 -5.36
C PHE A 8 -15.48 -9.89 -5.80
N VAL A 9 -14.90 -10.73 -4.96
CA VAL A 9 -13.63 -11.42 -5.20
C VAL A 9 -13.86 -12.93 -5.27
N THR A 10 -13.19 -13.61 -6.20
CA THR A 10 -13.24 -15.07 -6.33
C THR A 10 -12.12 -15.74 -5.54
N PHE A 11 -12.18 -17.06 -5.38
CA PHE A 11 -11.12 -17.84 -4.72
C PHE A 11 -9.76 -17.75 -5.45
N ASP A 12 -9.77 -17.44 -6.74
CA ASP A 12 -8.55 -17.26 -7.56
C ASP A 12 -7.99 -15.84 -7.47
N ASP A 13 -8.43 -15.05 -6.49
CA ASP A 13 -8.05 -13.65 -6.26
C ASP A 13 -8.33 -12.74 -7.47
N ILE A 14 -9.45 -12.99 -8.16
CA ILE A 14 -9.95 -12.16 -9.25
C ILE A 14 -11.09 -11.29 -8.72
N VAL A 15 -10.96 -9.97 -8.89
CA VAL A 15 -12.00 -9.01 -8.50
C VAL A 15 -12.85 -8.68 -9.70
N TYR A 16 -14.17 -8.78 -9.53
CA TYR A 16 -15.16 -8.42 -10.53
C TYR A 16 -15.99 -7.22 -10.07
N GLY A 17 -16.33 -6.36 -11.03
CA GLY A 17 -17.23 -5.22 -10.86
C GLY A 17 -18.39 -5.26 -11.84
N LEU A 18 -19.57 -4.86 -11.38
CA LEU A 18 -20.76 -4.63 -12.23
C LEU A 18 -21.68 -3.56 -11.63
N GLY A 19 -22.57 -3.02 -12.45
CA GLY A 19 -23.59 -2.06 -12.09
C GLY A 19 -23.25 -0.63 -12.51
N SER A 20 -23.60 0.33 -11.64
CA SER A 20 -23.36 1.76 -11.86
C SER A 20 -21.87 2.07 -11.92
N ASN A 21 -21.47 2.91 -12.87
CA ASN A 21 -20.08 3.37 -13.00
C ASN A 21 -19.97 4.86 -13.34
N ARG A 22 -21.04 5.64 -13.09
CA ARG A 22 -21.12 7.05 -13.51
C ARG A 22 -20.00 7.93 -12.95
N PHE A 23 -19.41 7.53 -11.82
CA PHE A 23 -18.32 8.23 -11.15
C PHE A 23 -16.99 7.47 -11.24
N GLY A 24 -16.89 6.40 -12.03
CA GLY A 24 -15.72 5.53 -12.05
C GLY A 24 -15.64 4.57 -10.86
N GLN A 25 -16.75 4.32 -10.15
CA GLN A 25 -16.78 3.49 -8.93
C GLN A 25 -16.57 1.99 -9.17
N LEU A 26 -16.34 1.56 -10.42
CA LEU A 26 -15.87 0.21 -10.75
C LEU A 26 -14.35 0.16 -10.95
N GLY A 27 -13.65 1.30 -11.05
CA GLY A 27 -12.21 1.37 -11.24
C GLY A 27 -11.73 1.05 -12.67
N LEU A 28 -12.63 0.79 -13.61
CA LEU A 28 -12.31 0.26 -14.96
C LEU A 28 -11.69 1.27 -15.95
N GLY A 29 -11.22 2.44 -15.50
CA GLY A 29 -10.65 3.46 -16.39
C GLY A 29 -11.68 4.27 -17.19
N HIS A 30 -12.98 3.99 -17.04
CA HIS A 30 -14.07 4.66 -17.76
C HIS A 30 -15.31 4.80 -16.88
N ASN A 31 -16.31 5.58 -17.33
CA ASN A 31 -17.54 5.87 -16.55
C ASN A 31 -18.81 5.19 -17.10
N THR A 32 -18.65 4.31 -18.08
CA THR A 32 -19.74 3.52 -18.65
C THR A 32 -20.23 2.46 -17.66
N PRO A 33 -21.53 2.40 -17.33
CA PRO A 33 -22.11 1.33 -16.52
C PRO A 33 -21.92 -0.04 -17.16
N ILE A 34 -21.73 -1.06 -16.34
CA ILE A 34 -21.39 -2.41 -16.77
C ILE A 34 -22.47 -3.39 -16.30
N PRO A 35 -23.30 -3.97 -17.18
CA PRO A 35 -24.43 -4.82 -16.77
C PRO A 35 -24.01 -6.24 -16.37
N THR A 36 -22.82 -6.69 -16.75
CA THR A 36 -22.31 -8.05 -16.50
C THR A 36 -20.99 -7.97 -15.73
N PRO A 37 -20.66 -8.94 -14.86
CA PRO A 37 -19.38 -8.94 -14.16
C PRO A 37 -18.20 -8.79 -15.12
N GLN A 38 -17.38 -7.76 -14.91
CA GLN A 38 -16.13 -7.54 -15.63
C GLN A 38 -14.97 -7.58 -14.63
N PRO A 39 -13.83 -8.19 -15.00
CA PRO A 39 -12.66 -8.17 -14.14
C PRO A 39 -12.17 -6.73 -13.96
N VAL A 40 -11.66 -6.45 -12.77
CA VAL A 40 -11.07 -5.17 -12.38
C VAL A 40 -9.56 -5.40 -12.26
N PRO A 41 -8.80 -5.27 -13.36
CA PRO A 41 -7.44 -5.85 -13.48
C PRO A 41 -6.47 -5.41 -12.39
N GLU A 42 -6.57 -4.16 -11.94
CA GLU A 42 -5.68 -3.56 -10.95
C GLU A 42 -5.92 -4.08 -9.53
N LEU A 43 -7.07 -4.70 -9.26
CA LEU A 43 -7.37 -5.34 -7.97
C LEU A 43 -7.13 -6.85 -7.99
N CYS A 44 -7.03 -7.46 -9.17
CA CYS A 44 -6.72 -8.87 -9.29
C CYS A 44 -5.32 -9.17 -8.73
N HIS A 45 -5.21 -10.31 -8.03
CA HIS A 45 -3.97 -10.80 -7.43
C HIS A 45 -3.38 -9.87 -6.34
N GLN A 46 -4.20 -8.94 -5.82
CA GLN A 46 -3.81 -8.03 -4.73
C GLN A 46 -4.20 -8.55 -3.34
N ASN A 47 -4.75 -9.76 -3.24
CA ASN A 47 -5.29 -10.36 -2.01
C ASN A 47 -6.35 -9.47 -1.34
N ILE A 48 -7.33 -8.99 -2.10
CA ILE A 48 -8.38 -8.12 -1.54
C ILE A 48 -9.29 -8.95 -0.63
N HIS A 49 -9.45 -8.49 0.62
CA HIS A 49 -10.31 -9.16 1.60
C HIS A 49 -11.53 -8.33 2.00
N GLN A 50 -11.48 -7.01 1.82
CA GLN A 50 -12.57 -6.13 2.23
C GLN A 50 -12.82 -5.01 1.24
N PHE A 51 -14.09 -4.71 1.02
CA PHE A 51 -14.56 -3.55 0.27
C PHE A 51 -15.39 -2.64 1.16
N PHE A 52 -15.24 -1.33 0.99
CA PHE A 52 -16.12 -0.31 1.53
C PHE A 52 -16.69 0.49 0.37
N SER A 53 -17.99 0.78 0.40
CA SER A 53 -18.64 1.57 -0.65
C SER A 53 -19.47 2.69 -0.03
N GLY A 54 -19.50 3.83 -0.72
CA GLY A 54 -20.33 4.98 -0.37
C GLY A 54 -21.09 5.52 -1.57
N GLY A 55 -21.50 6.80 -1.52
CA GLY A 55 -22.30 7.48 -2.54
C GLY A 55 -21.57 7.74 -3.87
N GLY A 56 -21.01 6.71 -4.49
CA GLY A 56 -20.27 6.79 -5.75
C GLY A 56 -18.77 6.55 -5.62
N PHE A 57 -18.27 6.06 -4.49
CA PHE A 57 -16.87 5.69 -4.30
C PHE A 57 -16.70 4.30 -3.67
N VAL A 58 -15.52 3.71 -3.86
CA VAL A 58 -15.14 2.42 -3.30
C VAL A 58 -13.72 2.49 -2.75
N LEU A 59 -13.53 1.84 -1.61
CA LEU A 59 -12.23 1.50 -1.05
C LEU A 59 -12.08 -0.02 -1.07
N ALA A 60 -10.92 -0.53 -1.47
CA ALA A 60 -10.57 -1.94 -1.38
C ALA A 60 -9.31 -2.10 -0.53
N VAL A 61 -9.34 -3.05 0.41
CA VAL A 61 -8.26 -3.29 1.36
C VAL A 61 -7.72 -4.70 1.15
N ASN A 62 -6.40 -4.79 1.02
CA ASN A 62 -5.73 -6.09 0.93
C ASN A 62 -5.65 -6.80 2.29
N MET A 63 -5.44 -8.10 2.28
CA MET A 63 -5.38 -8.95 3.47
C MET A 63 -4.32 -8.51 4.49
N ASP A 64 -3.26 -7.82 4.03
CA ASP A 64 -2.20 -7.29 4.89
C ASP A 64 -2.55 -5.94 5.55
N ASN A 65 -3.72 -5.36 5.23
CA ASN A 65 -4.20 -4.05 5.71
C ASN A 65 -3.17 -2.91 5.51
N ASN A 66 -2.27 -3.05 4.54
CA ASN A 66 -1.19 -2.09 4.28
C ASN A 66 -1.40 -1.31 2.98
N VAL A 67 -2.26 -1.81 2.08
CA VAL A 67 -2.60 -1.14 0.84
C VAL A 67 -4.11 -0.89 0.80
N ILE A 68 -4.46 0.37 0.57
CA ILE A 68 -5.84 0.81 0.34
C ILE A 68 -5.91 1.33 -1.09
N PHE A 69 -6.72 0.67 -1.91
CA PHE A 69 -7.10 1.15 -3.23
C PHE A 69 -8.35 2.02 -3.08
N SER A 70 -8.39 3.14 -3.80
CA SER A 70 -9.55 4.04 -3.80
C SER A 70 -9.92 4.42 -5.22
N PHE A 71 -11.20 4.43 -5.53
CA PHE A 71 -11.70 4.78 -6.87
C PHE A 71 -13.16 5.25 -6.80
N GLY A 72 -13.57 6.03 -7.79
CA GLY A 72 -14.91 6.62 -7.87
C GLY A 72 -14.92 8.13 -7.68
N CYS A 73 -16.06 8.64 -7.20
CA CYS A 73 -16.27 10.05 -6.88
C CYS A 73 -15.25 10.52 -5.83
N ASN A 74 -14.73 11.73 -6.03
CA ASN A 74 -13.80 12.38 -5.12
C ASN A 74 -14.17 13.85 -4.82
N ASP A 75 -15.41 14.26 -5.10
CA ASP A 75 -15.82 15.66 -5.02
C ASP A 75 -15.67 16.25 -3.60
N GLU A 76 -15.79 15.41 -2.57
CA GLU A 76 -15.63 15.77 -1.15
C GLU A 76 -14.27 15.35 -0.56
N GLY A 77 -13.33 14.86 -1.39
CA GLY A 77 -12.03 14.35 -0.93
C GLY A 77 -12.11 12.99 -0.22
N GLN A 78 -13.21 12.26 -0.36
CA GLN A 78 -13.48 10.96 0.28
C GLN A 78 -12.48 9.86 -0.09
N LEU A 79 -11.72 10.03 -1.18
CA LEU A 79 -10.66 9.09 -1.58
C LEU A 79 -9.35 9.36 -0.85
N GLY A 80 -9.27 10.34 0.07
CA GLY A 80 -8.06 10.59 0.87
C GLY A 80 -6.86 11.13 0.07
N ARG A 81 -7.09 11.56 -1.17
CA ARG A 81 -6.12 12.12 -2.12
C ARG A 81 -5.87 13.60 -1.81
N HIS A 82 -4.65 14.09 -2.02
CA HIS A 82 -4.32 15.52 -1.87
C HIS A 82 -4.87 16.39 -3.01
N VAL A 83 -5.48 15.78 -4.03
CA VAL A 83 -6.00 16.46 -5.23
C VAL A 83 -7.52 16.27 -5.30
N LYS A 84 -8.27 17.38 -5.35
CA LYS A 84 -9.74 17.40 -5.52
C LYS A 84 -10.15 17.20 -6.97
N MET A 85 -9.74 16.10 -7.58
CA MET A 85 -10.20 15.72 -8.91
C MET A 85 -10.78 14.32 -8.86
N SER A 86 -11.97 14.15 -9.47
CA SER A 86 -12.55 12.85 -9.75
C SER A 86 -11.74 12.22 -10.88
N VAL A 87 -10.89 11.25 -10.55
CA VAL A 87 -10.04 10.54 -11.51
C VAL A 87 -10.58 9.13 -11.69
N ASN A 88 -10.82 8.76 -12.95
CA ASN A 88 -11.34 7.44 -13.34
C ASN A 88 -10.30 6.30 -13.25
N SER A 89 -9.15 6.55 -12.61
CA SER A 89 -8.04 5.61 -12.47
C SER A 89 -7.84 5.18 -11.02
N PHE A 90 -7.34 3.95 -10.86
CA PHE A 90 -6.83 3.42 -9.61
C PHE A 90 -5.74 4.32 -9.05
N ASP A 91 -6.00 4.93 -7.90
CA ASP A 91 -4.93 5.49 -7.08
C ASP A 91 -4.72 4.55 -5.89
N VAL A 92 -3.55 3.93 -5.87
CA VAL A 92 -3.02 3.34 -4.65
C VAL A 92 -2.81 4.50 -3.71
N ILE A 93 -3.58 4.57 -2.62
CA ILE A 93 -3.29 5.53 -1.56
C ILE A 93 -2.07 4.99 -0.82
N ASN A 94 -0.89 5.16 -1.41
CA ASN A 94 0.37 5.03 -0.72
C ASN A 94 0.54 6.24 0.20
N LYS A 95 -0.30 6.36 1.24
CA LYS A 95 0.02 7.23 2.38
C LYS A 95 0.97 6.55 3.37
N LEU A 96 1.99 5.89 2.82
CA LEU A 96 3.27 5.65 3.48
C LEU A 96 4.45 6.17 2.63
N GLY A 97 4.20 6.79 1.47
CA GLY A 97 5.24 7.12 0.47
C GLY A 97 5.66 8.59 0.36
N GLU A 98 4.85 9.55 0.80
CA GLU A 98 5.22 10.99 0.75
C GLU A 98 5.28 11.66 2.14
N GLY A 99 4.84 10.97 3.19
CA GLY A 99 5.03 11.38 4.57
C GLY A 99 6.22 10.64 5.16
N GLY A 100 7.39 11.27 5.13
CA GLY A 100 8.65 10.67 5.59
C GLY A 100 8.57 10.00 6.96
N TYR A 101 9.53 9.13 7.23
CA TYR A 101 9.70 8.25 8.38
C TYR A 101 9.27 8.87 9.72
N GLY A 102 9.51 10.17 9.91
CA GLY A 102 9.12 10.93 11.11
C GLY A 102 7.62 11.23 11.26
N GLN A 103 6.82 11.22 10.20
CA GLN A 103 5.38 11.48 10.28
C GLN A 103 4.59 10.24 10.71
N SER A 104 4.98 9.05 10.24
CA SER A 104 4.23 7.81 10.47
C SER A 104 4.67 7.02 11.70
N PHE A 105 5.91 7.21 12.16
CA PHE A 105 6.52 6.41 13.22
C PHE A 105 7.13 7.27 14.33
N ASP A 106 6.97 6.81 15.57
CA ASP A 106 7.80 7.27 16.68
C ASP A 106 9.03 6.38 16.78
N VAL A 107 10.22 6.96 16.68
CA VAL A 107 11.47 6.22 16.88
C VAL A 107 11.67 6.02 18.37
N ILE A 108 11.77 4.76 18.81
CA ILE A 108 11.89 4.43 20.23
C ILE A 108 13.36 4.34 20.62
N ASN A 109 14.09 3.43 19.99
CA ASN A 109 15.51 3.25 20.23
C ASN A 109 16.18 2.53 19.05
N LYS A 110 17.49 2.68 18.92
CA LYS A 110 18.28 1.89 17.98
C LYS A 110 18.42 0.45 18.50
N LEU A 111 18.19 -0.53 17.64
CA LEU A 111 18.34 -1.96 17.92
C LEU A 111 19.70 -2.51 17.48
N GLY A 112 20.32 -1.90 16.46
CA GLY A 112 21.63 -2.34 16.00
C GLY A 112 22.19 -1.51 14.84
N GLU A 113 23.46 -1.74 14.53
CA GLU A 113 24.18 -1.16 13.40
C GLU A 113 25.16 -2.19 12.84
N GLY A 114 25.28 -2.24 11.52
CA GLY A 114 26.29 -3.04 10.84
C GLY A 114 26.67 -2.40 9.52
N GLY A 115 27.56 -3.05 8.76
CA GLY A 115 28.07 -2.54 7.48
C GLY A 115 27.00 -2.24 6.43
N TYR A 116 25.80 -2.81 6.58
CA TYR A 116 24.67 -2.64 5.65
C TYR A 116 23.58 -1.69 6.16
N GLY A 117 23.81 -0.98 7.28
CA GLY A 117 22.87 0.03 7.79
C GLY A 117 22.52 -0.10 9.27
N GLN A 118 21.50 0.65 9.68
CA GLN A 118 21.08 0.81 11.06
C GLN A 118 19.67 0.26 11.26
N VAL A 119 19.38 -0.37 12.40
CA VAL A 119 18.04 -0.91 12.72
C VAL A 119 17.49 -0.18 13.94
N TYR A 120 16.22 0.23 13.88
CA TYR A 120 15.52 0.96 14.93
C TYR A 120 14.25 0.23 15.35
N LYS A 121 13.96 0.23 16.64
CA LYS A 121 12.63 -0.05 17.17
C LYS A 121 11.80 1.20 16.98
N VAL A 122 10.66 1.04 16.34
CA VAL A 122 9.71 2.13 16.11
C VAL A 122 8.33 1.73 16.59
N ARG A 123 7.51 2.72 16.92
CA ARG A 123 6.08 2.54 17.18
C ARG A 123 5.32 3.19 16.05
N TYR A 124 4.40 2.44 15.45
CA TYR A 124 3.54 2.99 14.41
C TYR A 124 2.47 3.86 15.06
N LYS A 125 2.33 5.12 14.63
CA LYS A 125 1.50 6.09 15.33
C LYS A 125 0.01 5.76 15.31
N CYS A 126 -0.50 5.10 14.27
CA CYS A 126 -1.94 4.88 14.14
C CYS A 126 -2.48 3.69 14.95
N ASN A 127 -1.67 2.65 15.19
CA ASN A 127 -2.10 1.44 15.89
C ASN A 127 -1.26 1.12 17.14
N HIS A 128 -0.28 1.98 17.46
CA HIS A 128 0.65 1.85 18.57
C HIS A 128 1.48 0.55 18.59
N GLN A 129 1.52 -0.21 17.50
CA GLN A 129 2.28 -1.45 17.42
C GLN A 129 3.76 -1.19 17.15
N PHE A 130 4.61 -2.03 17.71
CA PHE A 130 6.05 -1.94 17.53
C PHE A 130 6.53 -2.69 16.28
N TYR A 131 7.51 -2.11 15.61
CA TYR A 131 8.18 -2.66 14.43
C TYR A 131 9.68 -2.42 14.52
N ALA A 132 10.44 -3.21 13.78
CA ALA A 132 11.84 -2.91 13.52
C ALA A 132 11.94 -2.28 12.13
N ILE A 133 12.56 -1.11 12.02
CA ILE A 133 12.88 -0.48 10.74
C ILE A 133 14.38 -0.54 10.49
N LYS A 134 14.79 -1.16 9.38
CA LYS A 134 16.18 -1.11 8.90
C LYS A 134 16.33 0.04 7.92
N LYS A 135 17.32 0.90 8.17
CA LYS A 135 17.70 2.06 7.39
C LYS A 135 19.02 1.78 6.67
N CYS A 136 19.00 1.87 5.36
CA CYS A 136 20.17 1.67 4.50
C CYS A 136 20.45 2.96 3.72
N LEU A 137 21.70 3.41 3.70
CA LEU A 137 22.12 4.50 2.82
C LEU A 137 22.29 3.96 1.40
N LEU A 138 21.71 4.66 0.42
CA LEU A 138 21.81 4.29 -1.00
C LEU A 138 22.78 5.20 -1.77
N ASN A 139 23.69 5.89 -1.08
CA ASN A 139 24.62 6.83 -1.70
C ASN A 139 25.54 6.11 -2.69
N GLY A 140 25.73 6.71 -3.87
CA GLY A 140 26.62 6.18 -4.90
C GLY A 140 26.06 5.04 -5.74
N LEU A 141 24.82 4.59 -5.50
CA LEU A 141 24.14 3.60 -6.33
C LEU A 141 23.46 4.25 -7.53
N THR A 142 23.55 3.59 -8.69
CA THR A 142 22.80 3.92 -9.89
C THR A 142 21.30 3.66 -9.70
N GLU A 143 20.44 4.31 -10.49
CA GLU A 143 18.99 4.08 -10.44
C GLU A 143 18.63 2.60 -10.70
N LYS A 144 19.39 1.91 -11.55
CA LYS A 144 19.21 0.47 -11.80
C LYS A 144 19.51 -0.36 -10.54
N GLU A 145 20.55 -0.02 -9.79
CA GLU A 145 20.88 -0.71 -8.54
C GLU A 145 19.86 -0.43 -7.45
N LYS A 146 19.39 0.83 -7.31
CA LYS A 146 18.29 1.17 -6.39
C LYS A 146 17.04 0.35 -6.72
N GLN A 147 16.71 0.22 -8.01
CA GLN A 147 15.56 -0.58 -8.46
C GLN A 147 15.75 -2.07 -8.19
N ASN A 148 16.95 -2.61 -8.38
CA ASN A 148 17.26 -4.01 -8.07
C ASN A 148 17.05 -4.30 -6.59
N VAL A 149 17.50 -3.41 -5.70
CA VAL A 149 17.32 -3.55 -4.25
C VAL A 149 15.83 -3.49 -3.87
N LEU A 150 15.05 -2.61 -4.51
CA LEU A 150 13.59 -2.59 -4.34
C LEU A 150 12.92 -3.89 -4.83
N ASN A 151 13.39 -4.48 -5.93
CA ASN A 151 12.84 -5.72 -6.49
C ASN A 151 13.22 -6.95 -5.63
N GLU A 152 14.48 -6.99 -5.18
CA GLU A 152 15.00 -7.67 -3.97
C GLU A 152 13.91 -8.04 -2.99
N THR A 153 13.26 -6.98 -2.58
CA THR A 153 12.66 -6.93 -1.27
C THR A 153 11.16 -6.85 -1.31
N LYS A 154 10.61 -6.36 -2.42
CA LYS A 154 9.29 -6.77 -2.88
C LYS A 154 9.17 -8.30 -2.92
N SER A 155 10.25 -9.02 -3.28
CA SER A 155 10.24 -10.48 -3.25
C SER A 155 10.23 -11.04 -1.82
N LEU A 156 10.98 -10.44 -0.90
CA LEU A 156 10.98 -10.82 0.53
C LEU A 156 9.63 -10.58 1.21
N VAL A 157 8.89 -9.53 0.84
CA VAL A 157 7.54 -9.26 1.36
C VAL A 157 6.56 -10.38 1.02
N LYS A 158 6.72 -11.03 -0.14
CA LYS A 158 5.86 -12.15 -0.57
C LYS A 158 6.12 -13.45 0.18
N PHE A 159 7.26 -13.57 0.86
CA PHE A 159 7.63 -14.81 1.53
C PHE A 159 7.10 -14.84 2.96
N ARG A 160 6.19 -15.78 3.26
CA ARG A 160 5.68 -16.04 4.62
C ARG A 160 6.23 -17.35 5.14
N SER A 161 6.99 -17.32 6.25
CA SER A 161 7.48 -18.52 6.92
C SER A 161 7.51 -18.30 8.43
N LYS A 162 7.22 -19.36 9.20
CA LYS A 162 7.29 -19.36 10.67
C LYS A 162 8.71 -19.09 11.20
N PHE A 163 9.74 -19.35 10.38
CA PHE A 163 11.15 -19.27 10.78
C PHE A 163 11.90 -18.10 10.15
N VAL A 164 11.25 -17.30 9.31
CA VAL A 164 11.86 -16.15 8.63
C VAL A 164 11.18 -14.88 9.12
N ILE A 165 11.97 -13.85 9.41
CA ILE A 165 11.44 -12.55 9.82
C ILE A 165 10.65 -11.96 8.65
N GLN A 166 9.37 -11.66 8.89
CA GLN A 166 8.49 -11.11 7.86
C GLN A 166 8.83 -9.65 7.56
N TYR A 167 9.05 -9.36 6.29
CA TYR A 167 9.12 -8.01 5.75
C TYR A 167 7.72 -7.57 5.33
N TYR A 168 7.32 -6.35 5.69
CA TYR A 168 6.01 -5.80 5.34
C TYR A 168 6.04 -4.94 4.09
N TYR A 169 7.00 -4.02 4.02
CA TYR A 169 7.15 -3.12 2.88
C TYR A 169 8.51 -2.45 2.91
N SER A 170 8.83 -1.81 1.79
CA SER A 170 10.01 -1.01 1.61
C SER A 170 9.74 0.26 0.85
N TRP A 171 10.53 1.27 1.14
CA TRP A 171 10.39 2.58 0.52
C TRP A 171 11.72 3.32 0.54
N ILE A 172 11.85 4.28 -0.37
CA ILE A 172 13.00 5.18 -0.45
C ILE A 172 12.53 6.56 0.00
N GLU A 173 13.29 7.20 0.87
CA GLU A 173 13.11 8.61 1.21
C GLU A 173 14.33 9.41 0.80
N PHE A 174 14.08 10.65 0.39
CA PHE A 174 15.12 11.63 0.09
C PHE A 174 15.23 12.57 1.30
N VAL A 175 16.22 12.31 2.15
CA VAL A 175 16.51 13.16 3.31
C VAL A 175 17.73 13.99 2.95
N SER A 176 17.53 15.25 2.56
CA SER A 176 18.60 16.23 2.29
C SER A 176 19.69 15.68 1.34
N ILE A 177 19.44 15.68 0.03
CA ILE A 177 20.34 15.23 -1.06
C ILE A 177 20.74 13.73 -0.98
N ILE A 178 20.45 13.05 0.13
CA ILE A 178 20.81 11.65 0.40
C ILE A 178 19.57 10.77 0.25
N SER A 179 19.68 9.73 -0.58
CA SER A 179 18.65 8.68 -0.69
C SER A 179 18.86 7.64 0.42
N GLN A 180 17.79 7.35 1.15
CA GLN A 180 17.75 6.35 2.21
C GLN A 180 16.64 5.35 1.92
N MET A 181 16.88 4.08 2.21
CA MET A 181 15.89 3.04 2.05
C MET A 181 15.54 2.44 3.39
N PHE A 182 14.26 2.21 3.58
CA PHE A 182 13.69 1.75 4.83
C PHE A 182 12.95 0.43 4.63
N TRP A 183 13.08 -0.45 5.61
CA TRP A 183 12.44 -1.76 5.64
C TRP A 183 11.60 -1.89 6.89
N LYS A 184 10.32 -2.25 6.79
CA LYS A 184 9.52 -2.58 7.98
C LYS A 184 9.52 -4.08 8.23
N LEU A 185 9.91 -4.48 9.44
CA LEU A 185 9.91 -5.86 9.93
C LEU A 185 8.89 -6.03 11.05
N ARG A 186 8.16 -7.16 11.06
CA ARG A 186 7.43 -7.63 12.25
C ARG A 186 8.15 -8.83 12.83
N ASN A 187 8.26 -8.85 14.15
CA ASN A 187 8.35 -10.11 14.84
C ASN A 187 7.54 -10.04 16.13
N HIS A 188 6.58 -10.95 16.30
CA HIS A 188 5.82 -11.08 17.54
C HIS A 188 6.69 -11.64 18.69
N CYS A 189 7.84 -12.23 18.37
CA CYS A 189 8.71 -12.92 19.34
C CYS A 189 9.98 -12.15 19.76
N LEU A 190 10.30 -10.98 19.18
CA LEU A 190 11.55 -10.27 19.49
C LEU A 190 11.37 -8.95 20.26
N MET A 191 10.14 -8.60 20.66
CA MET A 191 9.87 -7.27 21.22
C MET A 191 9.26 -7.23 22.61
N ASN A 192 9.20 -8.38 23.31
CA ASN A 192 9.01 -8.43 24.75
C ASN A 192 10.34 -8.17 25.46
#